data_AF-A0A257LW74-F1
#
_entry.id   AF-A0A257LW74-F1
#
_cell.length_a   1.000
_cell.length_b   1.000
_cell.length_c   1.000
_cell.angle_alpha   90.00
_cell.angle_beta   90.00
_cell.angle_gamma   90.00
#
_symmetry.space_group_name_H-M   'P 1'
#
loop_
_entity.id
_entity.type
_entity.pdbx_description
1 polymer ?
#
loop_
_entity_poly.entity_id
_entity_poly.type
_entity_poly.pdbx_seq_one_letter_code
_entity_poly.pdbx_strand_id
1 'polypeptide(L)'
;MPSLFLRRQLRRVSALVVGMLGLLFHVEAIPAFPGAEGFGADAAGGRGGDVYIVTNLNSTGAGSLYNGLTTIPASGRTIVFAVSGHILTIAGQTAPGDGILLKDGTLRISGDDIVIRHLRFRHGKNGSGGDCIDLDSGCQNAILDHLSLSFSTDENISSFGSPPDDLTMQWSLNAWGLQSHSCGGLWDQNRATCHHSVWAHNHTRNPKARPNVLLEWTNNVTFDWKRPCEAGFLRAPLNVAAGRAYRHEAYQVFEGDHGSWANGGVPIL
;
A
#
# COMPACT_ATOMS: atom_id res chain seq x y z
N MET A 1 -61.49 2.63 71.37
CA MET A 1 -60.22 3.00 72.04
C MET A 1 -59.09 2.16 71.44
N PRO A 2 -57.82 2.61 71.45
CA PRO A 2 -57.35 3.92 71.01
C PRO A 2 -56.10 3.82 70.08
N SER A 3 -55.55 4.97 69.63
CA SER A 3 -54.11 5.33 69.49
C SER A 3 -53.02 4.28 69.13
N LEU A 4 -51.95 4.56 68.36
CA LEU A 4 -51.53 5.71 67.53
C LEU A 4 -50.33 5.29 66.65
N PHE A 5 -49.83 6.25 65.87
CA PHE A 5 -48.51 6.40 65.23
C PHE A 5 -47.33 5.70 65.98
N LEU A 6 -46.17 5.35 65.38
CA LEU A 6 -45.29 6.29 64.64
C LEU A 6 -44.01 5.64 64.00
N ARG A 7 -43.76 5.85 62.69
CA ARG A 7 -42.43 5.81 61.99
C ARG A 7 -41.69 4.43 61.97
N ARG A 8 -40.66 4.15 61.14
CA ARG A 8 -39.88 4.90 60.10
C ARG A 8 -39.15 3.92 59.15
N GLN A 9 -38.66 4.40 57.99
CA GLN A 9 -37.59 3.81 57.13
C GLN A 9 -37.98 2.48 56.41
N LEU A 10 -37.64 2.16 55.14
CA LEU A 10 -36.93 2.88 54.05
C LEU A 10 -37.42 2.39 52.66
N ARG A 11 -37.44 3.32 51.68
CA ARG A 11 -37.20 3.13 50.22
C ARG A 11 -37.73 1.86 49.51
N ARG A 12 -38.68 2.07 48.60
CA ARG A 12 -38.51 1.76 47.15
C ARG A 12 -39.49 2.63 46.34
N VAL A 13 -39.01 3.78 45.89
CA VAL A 13 -39.70 4.69 44.96
C VAL A 13 -38.91 4.71 43.65
N SER A 14 -39.63 4.61 42.55
CA SER A 14 -39.27 4.94 41.16
C SER A 14 -37.80 4.91 40.76
N ALA A 15 -37.43 3.88 40.00
CA ALA A 15 -36.40 3.95 38.97
C ALA A 15 -36.96 3.30 37.70
N LEU A 16 -37.74 4.06 36.93
CA LEU A 16 -38.11 3.67 35.56
C LEU A 16 -36.84 3.79 34.71
N VAL A 17 -36.07 2.70 34.60
CA VAL A 17 -34.88 2.66 33.74
C VAL A 17 -35.36 2.65 32.29
N VAL A 18 -35.59 3.85 31.76
CA VAL A 18 -35.77 4.07 30.32
C VAL A 18 -34.48 3.60 29.66
N GLY A 19 -34.55 2.48 28.95
CA GLY A 19 -33.45 1.93 28.19
C GLY A 19 -33.15 2.82 26.99
N MET A 20 -32.45 3.94 27.21
CA MET A 20 -31.67 4.60 26.16
C MET A 20 -30.50 3.68 25.81
N LEU A 21 -30.81 2.62 25.05
CA LEU A 21 -29.84 1.93 24.22
C LEU A 21 -29.40 2.94 23.16
N GLY A 22 -28.40 3.75 23.51
CA GLY A 22 -27.85 4.73 22.59
C GLY A 22 -27.34 3.99 21.37
N LEU A 23 -27.92 4.28 20.20
CA LEU A 23 -27.31 3.86 18.94
C LEU A 23 -25.96 4.55 18.87
N LEU A 24 -24.91 3.78 19.15
CA LEU A 24 -23.58 4.08 18.68
C LEU A 24 -23.65 4.02 17.15
N PHE A 25 -23.92 5.17 16.53
CA PHE A 25 -23.74 5.35 15.11
C PHE A 25 -22.26 5.14 14.82
N HIS A 26 -21.92 3.92 14.43
CA HIS A 26 -20.60 3.63 13.90
C HIS A 26 -20.52 4.36 12.56
N VAL A 27 -19.83 5.50 12.56
CA VAL A 27 -19.46 6.19 11.34
C VAL A 27 -18.36 5.35 10.72
N GLU A 28 -18.78 4.35 9.94
CA GLU A 28 -17.90 3.61 9.05
C GLU A 28 -17.21 4.64 8.15
N ALA A 29 -15.88 4.57 8.06
CA ALA A 29 -15.11 5.53 7.32
C ALA A 29 -15.49 5.46 5.83
N ILE A 30 -15.46 6.60 5.15
CA ILE A 30 -15.85 6.66 3.73
C ILE A 30 -14.63 6.19 2.93
N PRO A 31 -14.64 4.98 2.33
CA PRO A 31 -13.46 4.42 1.68
C PRO A 31 -12.96 5.34 0.57
N ALA A 32 -11.64 5.41 0.38
CA ALA A 32 -10.92 6.26 -0.58
C ALA A 32 -11.63 6.30 -1.95
N PHE A 33 -12.04 5.12 -2.42
CA PHE A 33 -12.85 4.89 -3.60
C PHE A 33 -13.64 3.56 -3.46
N PRO A 34 -14.70 3.32 -4.25
CA PRO A 34 -15.39 2.03 -4.24
C PRO A 34 -14.44 0.87 -4.62
N GLY A 35 -14.29 -0.10 -3.72
CA GLY A 35 -13.33 -1.21 -3.88
C GLY A 35 -11.92 -0.93 -3.34
N ALA A 36 -11.75 0.06 -2.45
CA ALA A 36 -10.58 0.16 -1.57
C ALA A 36 -10.74 -0.79 -0.38
N GLU A 37 -9.71 -1.59 -0.06
CA GLU A 37 -9.71 -2.54 1.07
C GLU A 37 -8.38 -2.49 1.84
N GLY A 38 -8.32 -3.09 3.03
CA GLY A 38 -7.12 -3.12 3.87
C GLY A 38 -6.82 -1.82 4.63
N PHE A 39 -5.64 -1.72 5.24
CA PHE A 39 -5.31 -0.65 6.17
C PHE A 39 -5.32 0.78 5.59
N GLY A 40 -4.98 0.96 4.31
CA GLY A 40 -5.04 2.27 3.64
C GLY A 40 -6.39 2.58 3.00
N ALA A 41 -7.44 1.76 3.24
CA ALA A 41 -8.72 1.87 2.54
C ALA A 41 -9.43 3.22 2.75
N ASP A 42 -9.18 3.89 3.88
CA ASP A 42 -9.90 5.09 4.31
C ASP A 42 -9.24 6.40 3.88
N ALA A 43 -8.09 6.33 3.19
CA ALA A 43 -7.31 7.47 2.70
C ALA A 43 -8.19 8.50 1.97
N ALA A 44 -8.34 9.70 2.54
CA ALA A 44 -9.26 10.70 2.00
C ALA A 44 -8.86 11.21 0.61
N GLY A 45 -7.57 11.28 0.30
CA GLY A 45 -7.06 11.81 -0.96
C GLY A 45 -7.41 13.29 -1.16
N GLY A 46 -7.60 13.70 -2.41
CA GLY A 46 -8.03 15.05 -2.75
C GLY A 46 -9.50 15.39 -2.47
N ARG A 47 -10.18 14.66 -1.57
CA ARG A 47 -11.62 14.75 -1.32
C ARG A 47 -11.99 16.04 -0.61
N GLY A 48 -12.71 16.93 -1.31
CA GLY A 48 -13.04 18.27 -0.82
C GLY A 48 -11.95 19.33 -1.07
N GLY A 49 -10.82 18.91 -1.65
CA GLY A 49 -9.75 19.79 -2.10
C GLY A 49 -9.97 20.39 -3.49
N ASP A 50 -8.92 20.98 -4.06
CA ASP A 50 -8.95 21.51 -5.43
C ASP A 50 -8.73 20.41 -6.49
N VAL A 51 -8.97 20.76 -7.76
CA VAL A 51 -8.68 19.89 -8.91
C VAL A 51 -7.59 20.53 -9.76
N TYR A 52 -6.42 19.90 -9.81
CA TYR A 52 -5.31 20.33 -10.65
C TYR A 52 -5.28 19.53 -11.96
N ILE A 53 -5.31 20.21 -13.10
CA ILE A 53 -5.24 19.58 -14.42
C ILE A 53 -3.80 19.66 -14.92
N VAL A 54 -3.16 18.50 -15.13
CA VAL A 54 -1.88 18.42 -15.84
C VAL A 54 -2.13 18.61 -17.32
N THR A 55 -1.48 19.62 -17.89
CA THR A 55 -1.67 20.08 -19.27
C THR A 55 -0.40 20.01 -20.12
N ASN A 56 0.75 19.67 -19.53
CA ASN A 56 2.00 19.48 -20.26
C ASN A 56 2.91 18.43 -19.58
N LEU A 57 3.87 17.93 -20.36
CA LEU A 57 4.86 16.93 -19.94
C LEU A 57 6.21 17.55 -19.53
N ASN A 58 6.25 18.84 -19.20
CA ASN A 58 7.48 19.47 -18.73
C ASN A 58 7.85 18.94 -17.35
N SER A 59 9.15 18.91 -17.03
CA SER A 59 9.62 18.44 -15.71
C SER A 59 9.27 19.40 -14.58
N THR A 60 9.07 20.69 -14.86
CA THR A 60 8.68 21.74 -13.90
C THR A 60 7.82 22.83 -14.57
N GLY A 61 7.33 23.79 -13.80
CA GLY A 61 6.53 24.93 -14.28
C GLY A 61 5.00 24.73 -14.19
N ALA A 62 4.21 25.77 -14.47
CA ALA A 62 2.75 25.70 -14.39
C ALA A 62 2.16 24.69 -15.39
N GLY A 63 1.12 23.96 -14.97
CA GLY A 63 0.51 22.87 -15.75
C GLY A 63 1.37 21.59 -15.84
N SER A 64 2.62 21.64 -15.37
CA SER A 64 3.42 20.44 -15.13
C SER A 64 2.96 19.75 -13.85
N LEU A 65 3.21 18.46 -13.80
CA LEU A 65 2.79 17.64 -12.68
C LEU A 65 3.70 17.79 -11.44
N TYR A 66 4.99 18.09 -11.63
CA TYR A 66 5.84 18.49 -10.51
C TYR A 66 5.27 19.70 -9.76
N ASN A 67 4.72 20.68 -10.49
CA ASN A 67 4.02 21.82 -9.89
C ASN A 67 2.69 21.40 -9.24
N GLY A 68 1.93 20.48 -9.84
CA GLY A 68 0.73 19.88 -9.24
C GLY A 68 0.98 19.26 -7.86
N LEU A 69 2.07 18.48 -7.72
CA LEU A 69 2.53 17.90 -6.46
C LEU A 69 3.07 18.94 -5.47
N THR A 70 4.01 19.79 -5.89
CA THR A 70 4.73 20.70 -4.99
C THR A 70 3.93 21.93 -4.54
N THR A 71 2.66 22.02 -4.94
CA THR A 71 1.75 23.12 -4.55
C THR A 71 0.39 22.62 -4.04
N ILE A 72 0.32 21.37 -3.55
CA ILE A 72 -0.88 20.81 -2.91
C ILE A 72 -1.31 21.73 -1.74
N PRO A 73 -2.57 22.22 -1.70
CA PRO A 73 -3.07 23.00 -0.58
C PRO A 73 -3.36 22.11 0.64
N ALA A 74 -3.40 22.70 1.83
CA ALA A 74 -3.77 21.99 3.07
C ALA A 74 -5.24 21.47 3.11
N SER A 75 -6.04 21.80 2.10
CA SER A 75 -7.38 21.20 1.86
C SER A 75 -7.32 19.90 1.04
N GLY A 76 -6.13 19.40 0.71
CA GLY A 76 -5.94 18.33 -0.26
C GLY A 76 -6.10 18.80 -1.72
N ARG A 77 -5.78 17.90 -2.65
CA ARG A 77 -5.82 18.11 -4.11
C ARG A 77 -6.08 16.82 -4.86
N THR A 78 -7.00 16.85 -5.82
CA THR A 78 -7.17 15.78 -6.83
C THR A 78 -6.43 16.18 -8.10
N ILE A 79 -5.60 15.31 -8.66
CA ILE A 79 -4.83 15.60 -9.89
C ILE A 79 -5.32 14.76 -11.07
N VAL A 80 -5.70 15.43 -12.17
CA VAL A 80 -6.32 14.84 -13.38
C VAL A 80 -5.59 15.25 -14.67
N PHE A 81 -5.81 14.53 -15.77
CA PHE A 81 -4.90 14.53 -16.92
C PHE A 81 -5.57 14.94 -18.22
N ALA A 82 -5.16 16.09 -18.77
CA ALA A 82 -5.50 16.48 -20.13
C ALA A 82 -4.49 15.94 -21.17
N VAL A 83 -3.34 15.45 -20.72
CA VAL A 83 -2.27 14.88 -21.55
C VAL A 83 -1.91 13.47 -21.09
N SER A 84 -1.47 12.62 -22.02
CA SER A 84 -0.84 11.34 -21.73
C SER A 84 0.65 11.35 -22.01
N GLY A 85 1.39 10.42 -21.39
CA GLY A 85 2.85 10.45 -21.36
C GLY A 85 3.41 9.96 -20.03
N HIS A 86 4.19 10.80 -19.35
CA HIS A 86 4.97 10.43 -18.18
C HIS A 86 4.66 11.30 -16.93
N ILE A 87 5.22 10.96 -15.74
CA ILE A 87 5.18 11.71 -14.42
C ILE A 87 4.02 11.25 -13.44
N LEU A 88 3.88 11.82 -12.21
CA LEU A 88 3.05 11.38 -11.02
C LEU A 88 2.69 12.53 -10.04
N THR A 89 1.63 12.63 -9.19
CA THR A 89 0.49 11.76 -8.76
C THR A 89 -0.84 12.09 -9.44
N ILE A 90 -1.74 11.10 -9.59
CA ILE A 90 -2.66 11.02 -10.76
C ILE A 90 -3.92 10.16 -10.51
N ALA A 91 -5.07 10.60 -11.05
CA ALA A 91 -6.15 9.74 -11.51
C ALA A 91 -5.87 9.20 -12.93
N GLY A 92 -5.06 8.14 -13.07
CA GLY A 92 -4.52 7.65 -14.36
C GLY A 92 -5.54 7.22 -15.40
N GLN A 93 -6.73 6.83 -14.97
CA GLN A 93 -7.88 6.53 -15.82
C GLN A 93 -8.43 7.75 -16.59
N THR A 94 -7.97 8.97 -16.29
CA THR A 94 -8.35 10.19 -17.03
C THR A 94 -7.44 10.49 -18.23
N ALA A 95 -6.26 9.87 -18.31
CA ALA A 95 -5.30 10.14 -19.38
C ALA A 95 -5.68 9.43 -20.71
N PRO A 96 -5.58 10.11 -21.87
CA PRO A 96 -5.95 9.51 -23.16
C PRO A 96 -4.93 8.47 -23.66
N GLY A 97 -5.37 7.53 -24.50
CA GLY A 97 -4.47 6.55 -25.13
C GLY A 97 -3.79 5.61 -24.13
N ASP A 98 -2.46 5.54 -24.16
CA ASP A 98 -1.69 4.55 -23.37
C ASP A 98 -1.69 4.79 -21.84
N GLY A 99 -2.30 5.87 -21.33
CA GLY A 99 -2.21 6.25 -19.92
C GLY A 99 -0.86 6.89 -19.54
N ILE A 100 -0.49 6.89 -18.25
CA ILE A 100 0.71 7.57 -17.73
C ILE A 100 1.81 6.59 -17.29
N LEU A 101 3.07 7.01 -17.40
CA LEU A 101 4.27 6.22 -17.13
C LEU A 101 5.42 7.05 -16.50
N LEU A 102 5.80 6.83 -15.25
CA LEU A 102 7.06 7.40 -14.74
C LEU A 102 8.29 6.70 -15.30
N LYS A 103 9.38 7.44 -15.50
CA LYS A 103 10.69 6.89 -15.82
C LYS A 103 11.83 7.77 -15.31
N ASP A 104 13.02 7.19 -15.27
CA ASP A 104 14.31 7.85 -14.97
C ASP A 104 14.36 8.57 -13.60
N GLY A 105 13.52 8.16 -12.64
CA GLY A 105 13.47 8.72 -11.29
C GLY A 105 12.43 8.05 -10.36
N THR A 106 12.49 8.43 -9.09
CA THR A 106 11.73 7.86 -7.96
C THR A 106 10.59 8.79 -7.51
N LEU A 107 9.45 8.26 -7.07
CA LEU A 107 8.57 9.00 -6.17
C LEU A 107 9.00 8.76 -4.73
N ARG A 108 9.20 9.85 -3.99
CA ARG A 108 9.13 9.79 -2.53
C ARG A 108 7.73 10.15 -2.05
N ILE A 109 7.10 9.28 -1.28
CA ILE A 109 5.79 9.47 -0.66
C ILE A 109 6.00 9.93 0.78
N SER A 110 5.38 11.06 1.12
CA SER A 110 5.33 11.63 2.47
C SER A 110 4.08 12.51 2.57
N GLY A 111 3.45 12.55 3.75
CA GLY A 111 2.14 13.17 3.98
C GLY A 111 1.03 12.13 4.27
N ASP A 112 -0.12 12.63 4.69
CA ASP A 112 -1.30 11.88 5.10
C ASP A 112 -2.38 11.78 4.01
N ASP A 113 -3.26 10.78 4.14
CA ASP A 113 -4.44 10.54 3.30
C ASP A 113 -4.13 10.41 1.78
N ILE A 114 -3.17 9.54 1.42
CA ILE A 114 -2.62 9.49 0.06
C ILE A 114 -3.30 8.43 -0.83
N VAL A 115 -3.78 8.83 -2.00
CA VAL A 115 -4.43 7.95 -3.00
C VAL A 115 -3.70 8.04 -4.34
N ILE A 116 -3.10 6.93 -4.81
CA ILE A 116 -2.39 6.86 -6.11
C ILE A 116 -2.97 5.72 -6.95
N ARG A 117 -3.46 6.01 -8.16
CA ARG A 117 -4.21 5.02 -8.97
C ARG A 117 -3.88 4.99 -10.46
N HIS A 118 -3.87 3.78 -11.02
CA HIS A 118 -3.79 3.50 -12.47
C HIS A 118 -2.52 4.01 -13.16
N LEU A 119 -1.34 3.72 -12.59
CA LEU A 119 -0.06 4.27 -13.07
C LEU A 119 1.04 3.25 -13.29
N ARG A 120 1.88 3.51 -14.29
CA ARG A 120 3.07 2.73 -14.60
C ARG A 120 4.31 3.48 -14.13
N PHE A 121 5.31 2.75 -13.64
CA PHE A 121 6.60 3.28 -13.20
C PHE A 121 7.72 2.40 -13.76
N ARG A 122 8.70 3.00 -14.41
CA ARG A 122 9.84 2.33 -15.06
C ARG A 122 11.11 3.13 -14.78
N HIS A 123 11.60 3.10 -13.53
CA HIS A 123 12.74 3.90 -13.08
C HIS A 123 13.93 3.78 -14.05
N GLY A 124 14.29 2.57 -14.46
CA GLY A 124 15.19 2.32 -15.59
C GLY A 124 16.68 2.49 -15.25
N LYS A 125 17.55 1.97 -16.13
CA LYS A 125 19.00 1.96 -15.93
C LYS A 125 19.67 3.35 -16.02
N ASN A 126 18.99 4.32 -16.63
CA ASN A 126 19.60 5.58 -17.08
C ASN A 126 19.29 6.78 -16.15
N GLY A 127 18.43 6.60 -15.14
CA GLY A 127 18.17 7.60 -14.11
C GLY A 127 19.25 7.62 -13.02
N SER A 128 19.05 8.46 -12.01
CA SER A 128 19.77 8.35 -10.73
C SER A 128 19.29 7.12 -9.98
N GLY A 129 20.05 6.03 -10.03
CA GLY A 129 19.64 4.71 -9.59
C GLY A 129 19.00 4.65 -8.19
N GLY A 130 17.88 3.95 -8.11
CA GLY A 130 17.07 3.70 -6.92
C GLY A 130 15.74 3.07 -7.31
N ASP A 131 14.66 3.58 -6.72
CA ASP A 131 13.36 2.90 -6.68
C ASP A 131 12.31 3.56 -7.57
N CYS A 132 11.21 2.87 -7.88
CA CYS A 132 10.06 3.52 -8.51
C CYS A 132 9.24 4.32 -7.47
N ILE A 133 9.06 3.75 -6.28
CA ILE A 133 8.38 4.35 -5.12
C ILE A 133 9.20 4.07 -3.86
N ASP A 134 9.41 5.12 -3.06
CA ASP A 134 10.02 5.11 -1.73
C ASP A 134 9.01 5.79 -0.77
N LEU A 135 8.60 5.10 0.30
CA LEU A 135 7.65 5.62 1.31
C LEU A 135 8.40 5.89 2.61
N ASP A 136 8.32 7.13 3.10
CA ASP A 136 8.98 7.52 4.36
C ASP A 136 8.02 7.64 5.55
N SER A 137 8.56 7.86 6.75
CA SER A 137 7.76 7.91 7.98
C SER A 137 6.72 9.05 8.02
N GLY A 138 6.79 10.02 7.11
CA GLY A 138 5.73 11.01 6.94
C GLY A 138 4.53 10.47 6.17
N CYS A 139 4.66 9.35 5.44
CA CYS A 139 3.55 8.67 4.77
C CYS A 139 2.63 7.98 5.79
N GLN A 140 1.36 8.36 5.81
CA GLN A 140 0.35 7.83 6.74
C GLN A 140 -0.99 7.66 6.01
N ASN A 141 -1.69 6.54 6.20
CA ASN A 141 -2.98 6.23 5.53
C ASN A 141 -2.90 6.40 4.00
N ALA A 142 -2.27 5.43 3.33
CA ALA A 142 -1.95 5.50 1.91
C ALA A 142 -2.43 4.27 1.13
N ILE A 143 -3.04 4.46 -0.03
CA ILE A 143 -3.49 3.40 -0.93
C ILE A 143 -2.92 3.53 -2.35
N LEU A 144 -2.28 2.45 -2.77
CA LEU A 144 -1.63 2.26 -4.06
C LEU A 144 -2.39 1.21 -4.86
N ASP A 145 -3.19 1.65 -5.84
CA ASP A 145 -4.14 0.78 -6.55
C ASP A 145 -3.93 0.77 -8.08
N HIS A 146 -4.03 -0.41 -8.69
CA HIS A 146 -3.81 -0.58 -10.14
C HIS A 146 -2.47 0.01 -10.64
N LEU A 147 -1.41 -0.09 -9.83
CA LEU A 147 -0.07 0.35 -10.21
C LEU A 147 0.67 -0.73 -10.99
N SER A 148 1.67 -0.33 -11.77
CA SER A 148 2.59 -1.23 -12.46
C SER A 148 4.02 -0.74 -12.27
N LEU A 149 4.77 -1.39 -11.39
CA LEU A 149 6.13 -1.03 -11.00
C LEU A 149 7.12 -2.00 -11.65
N SER A 150 8.13 -1.48 -12.34
CA SER A 150 9.20 -2.32 -12.92
C SER A 150 10.50 -1.55 -13.18
N PHE A 151 11.57 -2.29 -13.47
CA PHE A 151 12.86 -1.77 -13.90
C PHE A 151 13.55 -0.79 -12.91
N SER A 152 13.28 -0.86 -11.61
CA SER A 152 14.16 -0.24 -10.60
C SER A 152 15.57 -0.82 -10.61
N THR A 153 16.56 -0.07 -10.15
CA THR A 153 17.94 -0.56 -9.98
C THR A 153 18.23 -1.07 -8.57
N ASP A 154 17.36 -0.78 -7.60
CA ASP A 154 17.32 -1.39 -6.27
C ASP A 154 15.91 -2.01 -6.07
N GLU A 155 14.97 -1.34 -5.41
CA GLU A 155 13.61 -1.81 -5.14
C GLU A 155 12.56 -1.30 -6.15
N ASN A 156 11.64 -2.16 -6.60
CA ASN A 156 10.43 -1.65 -7.29
C ASN A 156 9.52 -0.82 -6.36
N ILE A 157 9.46 -1.11 -5.06
CA ILE A 157 8.79 -0.27 -4.05
C ILE A 157 9.41 -0.48 -2.66
N SER A 158 9.84 0.58 -1.97
CA SER A 158 10.52 0.48 -0.68
C SER A 158 9.90 1.34 0.43
N SER A 159 10.16 0.91 1.67
CA SER A 159 10.17 1.72 2.88
C SER A 159 11.25 1.14 3.80
N PHE A 160 12.13 1.97 4.37
CA PHE A 160 13.28 1.48 5.14
C PHE A 160 13.77 2.44 6.23
N GLY A 161 14.01 1.92 7.43
CA GLY A 161 14.65 2.61 8.56
C GLY A 161 13.72 3.51 9.36
N SER A 162 12.72 4.10 8.70
CA SER A 162 11.68 4.95 9.30
C SER A 162 10.30 4.52 8.77
N PRO A 163 9.58 3.62 9.47
CA PRO A 163 8.42 2.93 8.92
C PRO A 163 7.17 3.83 8.79
N PRO A 164 6.51 3.87 7.62
CA PRO A 164 5.16 4.41 7.44
C PRO A 164 4.10 3.61 8.24
N ASP A 165 2.87 4.11 8.31
CA ASP A 165 1.71 3.35 8.80
C ASP A 165 0.52 3.40 7.83
N ASP A 166 -0.39 2.43 7.98
CA ASP A 166 -1.61 2.24 7.18
C ASP A 166 -1.42 2.28 5.66
N LEU A 167 -0.65 1.32 5.13
CA LEU A 167 -0.45 1.16 3.69
C LEU A 167 -1.36 0.06 3.10
N THR A 168 -2.08 0.34 2.02
CA THR A 168 -2.62 -0.68 1.11
C THR A 168 -1.89 -0.65 -0.24
N MET A 169 -1.49 -1.83 -0.75
CA MET A 169 -1.15 -2.02 -2.17
C MET A 169 -2.07 -3.07 -2.79
N GLN A 170 -2.91 -2.67 -3.74
CA GLN A 170 -3.96 -3.52 -4.30
C GLN A 170 -4.01 -3.54 -5.83
N TRP A 171 -4.47 -4.65 -6.42
CA TRP A 171 -4.66 -4.84 -7.86
C TRP A 171 -3.45 -4.46 -8.74
N SER A 172 -2.25 -4.56 -8.19
CA SER A 172 -1.04 -3.95 -8.76
C SER A 172 -0.03 -4.99 -9.25
N LEU A 173 0.75 -4.63 -10.27
CA LEU A 173 1.87 -5.41 -10.78
C LEU A 173 3.19 -4.85 -10.24
N ASN A 174 4.00 -5.69 -9.61
CA ASN A 174 5.38 -5.44 -9.24
C ASN A 174 6.27 -6.48 -9.92
N ALA A 175 7.06 -6.10 -10.91
CA ALA A 175 7.85 -7.09 -11.64
C ALA A 175 9.14 -6.55 -12.26
N TRP A 176 10.05 -7.44 -12.65
CA TRP A 176 11.26 -7.10 -13.41
C TRP A 176 12.13 -5.98 -12.80
N GLY A 177 12.50 -6.06 -11.52
CA GLY A 177 13.63 -5.29 -11.00
C GLY A 177 14.91 -5.57 -11.81
N LEU A 178 15.78 -4.58 -12.05
CA LEU A 178 16.97 -4.74 -12.90
C LEU A 178 18.10 -5.48 -12.19
N GLN A 179 18.88 -6.24 -12.97
CA GLN A 179 20.10 -6.86 -12.46
C GLN A 179 21.22 -5.82 -12.29
N SER A 180 22.10 -5.96 -11.30
CA SER A 180 22.29 -7.12 -10.40
C SER A 180 21.43 -7.15 -9.14
N HIS A 181 20.72 -6.07 -8.81
CA HIS A 181 19.98 -5.92 -7.56
C HIS A 181 18.44 -5.99 -7.77
N SER A 182 18.00 -7.02 -8.48
CA SER A 182 16.60 -7.15 -8.91
C SER A 182 15.65 -7.47 -7.75
N CYS A 183 15.02 -6.45 -7.17
CA CYS A 183 14.19 -6.59 -5.98
C CYS A 183 12.76 -6.08 -6.16
N GLY A 184 11.79 -6.82 -5.60
CA GLY A 184 10.39 -6.39 -5.59
C GLY A 184 10.12 -5.27 -4.58
N GLY A 185 10.52 -5.44 -3.31
CA GLY A 185 10.29 -4.43 -2.28
C GLY A 185 10.86 -4.74 -0.89
N LEU A 186 11.49 -3.77 -0.25
CA LEU A 186 11.78 -3.72 1.19
C LEU A 186 10.61 -3.03 1.89
N TRP A 187 9.89 -3.71 2.77
CA TRP A 187 8.71 -3.16 3.45
C TRP A 187 8.95 -3.07 4.96
N ASP A 188 9.66 -2.03 5.40
CA ASP A 188 9.76 -1.61 6.81
C ASP A 188 8.57 -0.73 7.14
N GLN A 189 7.59 -1.26 7.86
CA GLN A 189 6.23 -0.72 7.91
C GLN A 189 5.58 -1.00 9.27
N ASN A 190 4.61 -0.20 9.68
CA ASN A 190 3.84 -0.48 10.88
C ASN A 190 2.68 -1.43 10.56
N ARG A 191 1.61 -0.96 9.91
CA ARG A 191 0.51 -1.77 9.33
C ARG A 191 0.53 -1.72 7.80
N ALA A 192 0.37 -2.86 7.15
CA ALA A 192 0.15 -2.95 5.71
C ALA A 192 -0.77 -4.08 5.28
N THR A 193 -1.52 -3.84 4.21
CA THR A 193 -2.25 -4.85 3.44
C THR A 193 -1.72 -4.87 2.01
N CYS A 194 -1.38 -6.04 1.48
CA CYS A 194 -1.19 -6.23 0.04
C CYS A 194 -2.12 -7.32 -0.45
N HIS A 195 -2.94 -7.02 -1.46
CA HIS A 195 -3.88 -8.00 -2.01
C HIS A 195 -4.13 -7.89 -3.52
N HIS A 196 -4.59 -8.99 -4.10
CA HIS A 196 -4.89 -9.14 -5.54
C HIS A 196 -3.77 -8.65 -6.49
N SER A 197 -2.53 -8.67 -6.02
CA SER A 197 -1.37 -8.09 -6.70
C SER A 197 -0.41 -9.18 -7.21
N VAL A 198 0.29 -8.89 -8.29
CA VAL A 198 1.20 -9.81 -8.99
C VAL A 198 2.65 -9.40 -8.74
N TRP A 199 3.47 -10.31 -8.22
CA TRP A 199 4.88 -10.08 -7.87
C TRP A 199 5.78 -11.07 -8.62
N ALA A 200 6.47 -10.63 -9.69
CA ALA A 200 7.03 -11.54 -10.70
C ALA A 200 8.41 -11.15 -11.25
N HIS A 201 9.21 -12.12 -11.71
CA HIS A 201 10.48 -11.88 -12.42
C HIS A 201 11.52 -11.03 -11.66
N ASN A 202 11.41 -11.01 -10.32
CA ASN A 202 12.33 -10.32 -9.41
C ASN A 202 13.28 -11.34 -8.77
N HIS A 203 14.58 -11.06 -8.70
CA HIS A 203 15.57 -11.97 -8.09
C HIS A 203 15.24 -12.26 -6.61
N THR A 204 14.86 -11.24 -5.83
CA THR A 204 14.60 -11.37 -4.38
C THR A 204 13.57 -10.34 -3.90
N ARG A 205 13.25 -10.36 -2.60
CA ARG A 205 12.38 -9.41 -1.89
C ARG A 205 10.99 -9.29 -2.53
N ASN A 206 10.18 -10.35 -2.44
CA ASN A 206 8.80 -10.39 -2.97
C ASN A 206 7.69 -10.62 -1.90
N PRO A 207 7.55 -9.75 -0.88
CA PRO A 207 8.42 -8.64 -0.51
C PRO A 207 9.57 -9.16 0.39
N LYS A 208 10.33 -8.23 0.97
CA LYS A 208 11.12 -8.46 2.18
C LYS A 208 10.61 -7.53 3.26
N ALA A 209 9.68 -8.05 4.07
CA ALA A 209 8.90 -7.25 5.00
C ALA A 209 9.38 -7.36 6.45
N ARG A 210 9.28 -6.25 7.17
CA ARG A 210 9.53 -6.11 8.62
C ARG A 210 8.38 -5.31 9.26
N PRO A 211 7.16 -5.88 9.35
CA PRO A 211 6.04 -5.22 10.01
C PRO A 211 6.29 -5.06 11.52
N ASN A 212 5.98 -3.88 12.07
CA ASN A 212 5.95 -3.63 13.51
C ASN A 212 4.59 -3.94 14.15
N VAL A 213 3.49 -3.98 13.37
CA VAL A 213 2.13 -4.20 13.88
C VAL A 213 1.39 -5.32 13.14
N LEU A 214 1.25 -5.23 11.81
CA LEU A 214 0.68 -6.32 11.00
C LEU A 214 1.10 -6.19 9.53
N LEU A 215 1.37 -7.32 8.89
CA LEU A 215 1.26 -7.43 7.43
C LEU A 215 0.14 -8.42 7.09
N GLU A 216 -0.79 -7.97 6.26
CA GLU A 216 -1.75 -8.82 5.57
C GLU A 216 -1.28 -9.04 4.14
N TRP A 217 -1.17 -10.30 3.73
CA TRP A 217 -0.70 -10.69 2.40
C TRP A 217 -1.66 -11.73 1.82
N THR A 218 -2.71 -11.25 1.16
CA THR A 218 -3.85 -12.07 0.76
C THR A 218 -4.04 -12.07 -0.76
N ASN A 219 -4.54 -13.15 -1.35
CA ASN A 219 -4.93 -13.22 -2.77
C ASN A 219 -3.87 -12.80 -3.83
N ASN A 220 -2.60 -12.65 -3.43
CA ASN A 220 -1.49 -12.28 -4.32
C ASN A 220 -0.98 -13.48 -5.12
N VAL A 221 -0.41 -13.20 -6.29
CA VAL A 221 0.30 -14.17 -7.12
C VAL A 221 1.77 -13.80 -7.20
N THR A 222 2.61 -14.59 -6.53
CA THR A 222 4.08 -14.45 -6.63
C THR A 222 4.61 -15.56 -7.53
N PHE A 223 5.46 -15.27 -8.52
CA PHE A 223 6.06 -16.30 -9.39
C PHE A 223 7.39 -15.87 -10.03
N ASP A 224 8.09 -16.84 -10.62
CA ASP A 224 9.39 -16.67 -11.32
C ASP A 224 10.41 -15.78 -10.56
N TRP A 225 10.70 -16.19 -9.32
CA TRP A 225 11.70 -15.56 -8.48
C TRP A 225 12.94 -16.46 -8.33
N LYS A 226 14.10 -15.88 -8.01
CA LYS A 226 15.34 -16.66 -7.74
C LYS A 226 15.61 -16.89 -6.25
N ARG A 227 15.12 -16.02 -5.36
CA ARG A 227 15.07 -16.21 -3.89
C ARG A 227 13.62 -16.04 -3.40
N PRO A 228 13.17 -16.85 -2.42
CA PRO A 228 11.80 -16.81 -1.91
C PRO A 228 11.41 -15.44 -1.34
N CYS A 229 10.12 -15.26 -1.06
CA CYS A 229 9.64 -14.17 -0.20
C CYS A 229 10.40 -14.21 1.14
N GLU A 230 10.94 -13.06 1.57
CA GLU A 230 11.84 -12.96 2.73
C GLU A 230 11.15 -12.23 3.89
N ALA A 231 10.20 -12.90 4.57
CA ALA A 231 9.59 -12.42 5.83
C ALA A 231 10.56 -12.54 7.03
N GLY A 232 11.80 -12.08 6.86
CA GLY A 232 12.87 -12.18 7.85
C GLY A 232 12.72 -11.13 8.95
N PHE A 233 12.74 -11.57 10.21
CA PHE A 233 12.63 -10.73 11.41
C PHE A 233 11.25 -10.08 11.63
N LEU A 234 10.16 -10.84 11.40
CA LEU A 234 8.82 -10.45 11.88
C LEU A 234 8.86 -10.10 13.38
N ARG A 235 8.49 -8.87 13.72
CA ARG A 235 8.28 -8.41 15.12
C ARG A 235 6.83 -8.58 15.57
N ALA A 236 5.94 -8.83 14.62
CA ALA A 236 4.50 -8.81 14.76
C ALA A 236 3.87 -9.91 13.87
N PRO A 237 2.55 -10.16 13.96
CA PRO A 237 1.90 -11.19 13.16
C PRO A 237 1.96 -10.96 11.65
N LEU A 238 1.73 -12.03 10.89
CA LEU A 238 1.63 -12.04 9.44
C LEU A 238 0.41 -12.88 9.04
N ASN A 239 -0.60 -12.22 8.45
CA ASN A 239 -1.82 -12.87 7.99
C ASN A 239 -1.69 -13.21 6.49
N VAL A 240 -1.57 -14.50 6.16
CA VAL A 240 -1.56 -14.99 4.77
C VAL A 240 -2.84 -15.78 4.51
N ALA A 241 -3.62 -15.35 3.51
CA ALA A 241 -4.83 -16.05 3.08
C ALA A 241 -4.93 -16.11 1.54
N ALA A 242 -5.25 -17.29 1.00
CA ALA A 242 -5.59 -17.50 -0.42
C ALA A 242 -4.60 -16.97 -1.49
N GLY A 243 -3.31 -16.81 -1.16
CA GLY A 243 -2.26 -16.50 -2.16
C GLY A 243 -1.81 -17.74 -2.95
N ARG A 244 -1.34 -17.55 -4.19
CA ARG A 244 -0.70 -18.62 -5.00
C ARG A 244 0.76 -18.25 -5.31
N ALA A 245 1.70 -18.98 -4.72
CA ALA A 245 3.13 -18.81 -4.94
C ALA A 245 3.68 -19.94 -5.83
N TYR A 246 4.12 -19.61 -7.05
CA TYR A 246 4.60 -20.60 -8.04
C TYR A 246 6.11 -20.52 -8.26
N ARG A 247 6.86 -21.51 -7.74
CA ARG A 247 8.29 -21.66 -8.01
C ARG A 247 8.53 -22.45 -9.31
N HIS A 248 8.66 -21.72 -10.42
CA HIS A 248 9.35 -22.11 -11.65
C HIS A 248 9.25 -23.60 -12.08
N GLU A 249 8.10 -23.99 -12.66
CA GLU A 249 7.99 -25.20 -13.47
C GLU A 249 8.37 -24.91 -14.94
N ALA A 250 9.66 -24.89 -15.22
CA ALA A 250 10.19 -25.02 -16.58
C ALA A 250 11.27 -26.10 -16.58
N TYR A 251 11.01 -27.22 -17.26
CA TYR A 251 11.92 -28.35 -17.34
C TYR A 251 13.14 -28.03 -18.23
N GLN A 252 14.30 -27.85 -17.61
CA GLN A 252 15.58 -28.24 -18.20
C GLN A 252 16.57 -28.56 -17.08
N VAL A 253 16.89 -29.85 -16.92
CA VAL A 253 17.89 -30.33 -15.98
C VAL A 253 19.26 -30.26 -16.65
N PHE A 254 20.20 -29.60 -15.98
CA PHE A 254 21.64 -29.73 -16.25
C PHE A 254 22.29 -30.37 -15.03
N GLU A 255 23.28 -31.25 -15.24
CA GLU A 255 24.03 -31.85 -14.15
C GLU A 255 24.89 -30.81 -13.42
N GLY A 256 25.03 -30.97 -12.09
CA GLY A 256 26.06 -30.26 -11.31
C GLY A 256 25.61 -29.11 -10.40
N ASP A 257 24.32 -28.97 -10.05
CA ASP A 257 23.83 -27.94 -9.11
C ASP A 257 24.24 -28.23 -7.65
N HIS A 258 25.54 -28.13 -7.38
CA HIS A 258 26.16 -28.43 -6.09
C HIS A 258 26.13 -27.22 -5.14
N GLY A 259 25.13 -27.17 -4.27
CA GLY A 259 25.27 -26.62 -2.91
C GLY A 259 24.51 -25.34 -2.60
N SER A 260 23.39 -25.48 -1.91
CA SER A 260 22.75 -24.42 -1.12
C SER A 260 22.46 -24.88 0.32
N TRP A 261 23.51 -25.01 1.12
CA TRP A 261 23.39 -25.31 2.56
C TRP A 261 22.92 -24.08 3.36
N ALA A 262 21.63 -24.02 3.71
CA ALA A 262 21.09 -23.12 4.73
C ALA A 262 19.75 -23.62 5.32
N ASN A 263 19.84 -24.56 6.28
CA ASN A 263 18.86 -24.94 7.31
C ASN A 263 17.37 -24.54 7.16
N GLY A 264 16.46 -25.52 7.13
CA GLY A 264 15.02 -25.27 7.37
C GLY A 264 14.04 -26.29 6.80
N GLY A 265 14.37 -27.58 6.77
CA GLY A 265 13.54 -28.59 6.10
C GLY A 265 12.27 -28.98 6.88
N VAL A 266 11.11 -28.90 6.22
CA VAL A 266 9.91 -29.67 6.55
C VAL A 266 9.35 -30.23 5.24
N PRO A 267 9.19 -31.56 5.08
CA PRO A 267 8.50 -32.14 3.92
C PRO A 267 6.99 -31.92 4.06
N ILE A 268 6.33 -31.65 2.93
CA ILE A 268 4.87 -31.52 2.83
C ILE A 268 4.35 -32.68 2.00
N LEU A 269 3.22 -33.26 2.42
CA LEU A 269 2.40 -34.24 1.69
C LEU A 269 1.35 -33.50 0.84
#